data_AF-A0AAV5X1T6-F1
#
_entry.id   AF-A0AAV5X1T6-F1
#
_cell.length_a   1.000
_cell.length_b   1.000
_cell.length_c   1.000
_cell.angle_alpha   90.00
_cell.angle_beta   90.00
_cell.angle_gamma   90.00
#
_symmetry.space_group_name_H-M   'P 1'
#
loop_
_entity.id
_entity.type
_entity.pdbx_description
1 polymer ?
#
loop_
_entity_poly.entity_id
_entity_poly.type
_entity_poly.pdbx_seq_one_letter_code
_entity_poly.pdbx_strand_id
1 'polypeptide(L)'
;SQNHVESFLKDPSSWCVHKRLQMLPVAPNPPPPPGSNFTTGQVCQIAFGPQYSVCPNHRQHTSAPQCQQLWCKDRSRKRFEPCETKPFLPALDGTSCGLGMWCHRGECVVDPNWAKACQDINGKTCKKYSKAKLKHYCGNPDFAKVCCSSCMGVKSKIRDL
;
A
#
# COMPACT_ATOMS: atom_id res chain seq x y z
N SER A 1 -18.89 -19.72 -9.03
CA SER A 1 -19.44 -18.41 -9.45
C SER A 1 -19.36 -18.23 -10.96
N GLN A 2 -18.21 -18.50 -11.60
CA GLN A 2 -17.99 -18.29 -13.04
C GLN A 2 -19.06 -18.92 -13.95
N ASN A 3 -19.32 -20.23 -13.84
CA ASN A 3 -20.31 -20.92 -14.67
C ASN A 3 -21.73 -20.33 -14.56
N HIS A 4 -22.08 -19.81 -13.38
CA HIS A 4 -23.37 -19.17 -13.15
C HIS A 4 -23.44 -17.82 -13.89
N VAL A 5 -22.37 -17.01 -13.81
CA VAL A 5 -22.27 -15.75 -14.55
C VAL A 5 -22.35 -15.99 -16.05
N GLU A 6 -21.64 -16.99 -16.55
CA GLU A 6 -21.68 -17.36 -17.97
C GLU A 6 -23.07 -17.81 -18.42
N SER A 7 -23.79 -18.55 -17.57
CA SER A 7 -25.18 -18.92 -17.83
C SER A 7 -26.11 -17.70 -17.83
N PHE A 8 -25.94 -16.79 -16.87
CA PHE A 8 -26.74 -15.55 -16.78
C PHE A 8 -26.53 -14.64 -18.00
N LEU A 9 -25.29 -14.50 -18.47
CA LEU A 9 -24.97 -13.70 -19.66
C LEU A 9 -25.54 -14.29 -20.95
N LYS A 10 -25.89 -15.58 -20.97
CA LYS A 10 -26.61 -16.22 -22.10
C LYS A 10 -28.13 -16.05 -21.99
N ASP A 11 -28.63 -15.68 -20.81
CA ASP A 11 -30.06 -15.51 -20.57
C ASP A 11 -30.57 -14.18 -21.17
N PRO A 12 -31.68 -14.17 -21.93
CA PRO A 12 -32.26 -12.95 -22.50
C PRO A 12 -32.59 -11.86 -21.46
N SER A 13 -32.84 -12.22 -20.20
CA SER A 13 -33.07 -11.28 -19.11
C SER A 13 -31.87 -10.38 -18.81
N SER A 14 -30.65 -10.80 -19.19
CA SER A 14 -29.42 -10.02 -19.04
C SER A 14 -29.20 -8.97 -20.15
N TRP A 15 -30.21 -8.69 -20.98
CA TRP A 15 -30.11 -7.73 -22.09
C TRP A 15 -29.61 -6.34 -21.68
N CYS A 16 -29.87 -5.89 -20.45
CA CYS A 16 -29.49 -4.55 -19.99
C CYS A 16 -27.97 -4.38 -19.81
N VAL A 17 -27.23 -5.46 -19.51
CA VAL A 17 -25.76 -5.43 -19.42
C VAL A 17 -25.07 -5.63 -20.77
N HIS A 18 -25.80 -6.10 -21.79
CA HIS A 18 -25.32 -6.21 -23.18
C HIS A 18 -25.29 -4.87 -23.89
N LYS A 19 -26.11 -3.92 -23.44
CA LYS A 19 -26.16 -2.58 -24.03
C LYS A 19 -24.87 -1.87 -23.67
N ARG A 20 -23.94 -1.80 -24.63
CA ARG A 20 -22.75 -0.96 -24.54
C ARG A 20 -23.24 0.48 -24.48
N LEU A 21 -23.41 1.00 -23.27
CA LEU A 21 -23.53 2.44 -23.07
C LEU A 21 -22.33 3.05 -23.78
N GLN A 22 -22.55 4.08 -24.60
CA GLN A 22 -21.46 4.85 -25.18
C GLN A 22 -20.61 5.27 -23.99
N MET A 23 -19.46 4.61 -23.85
CA MET A 23 -18.58 4.81 -22.71
C MET A 23 -18.32 6.30 -22.68
N LEU A 24 -18.75 6.98 -21.60
CA LEU A 24 -18.21 8.29 -21.26
C LEU A 24 -16.71 8.20 -21.49
N PRO A 25 -16.07 9.20 -22.12
CA PRO A 25 -14.68 9.12 -22.51
C PRO A 25 -13.89 8.54 -21.34
N VAL A 26 -13.42 7.30 -21.54
CA VAL A 26 -12.64 6.61 -20.52
C VAL A 26 -11.51 7.56 -20.22
N ALA A 27 -11.43 8.01 -18.96
CA ALA A 27 -10.34 8.87 -18.55
C ALA A 27 -9.05 8.20 -19.06
N PRO A 28 -8.15 8.93 -19.74
CA PRO A 28 -7.00 8.33 -20.42
C PRO A 28 -6.11 7.53 -19.47
N ASN A 29 -6.27 7.73 -18.15
CA ASN A 29 -5.64 6.96 -17.11
C ASN A 29 -6.69 6.18 -16.30
N PRO A 30 -6.39 4.92 -15.93
CA PRO A 30 -7.23 4.19 -14.98
C PRO A 30 -7.37 5.00 -13.69
N PRO A 31 -8.53 4.91 -13.01
CA PRO A 31 -8.71 5.56 -11.72
C PRO A 31 -7.63 5.08 -10.75
N PRO A 32 -7.16 5.97 -9.86
CA PRO A 32 -6.15 5.59 -8.89
C PRO A 32 -6.75 4.52 -7.94
N PRO A 33 -5.91 3.61 -7.41
CA PRO A 33 -6.42 2.50 -6.62
C PRO A 33 -7.04 2.99 -5.30
N PRO A 34 -8.00 2.27 -4.73
CA PRO A 34 -8.83 2.79 -3.63
C PRO A 34 -8.01 3.25 -2.40
N GLY A 35 -6.92 2.56 -2.09
CA GLY A 35 -6.00 2.90 -1.01
C GLY A 35 -5.16 4.16 -1.24
N SER A 36 -5.15 4.75 -2.44
CA SER A 36 -4.56 6.09 -2.65
C SER A 36 -5.47 7.22 -2.16
N ASN A 37 -6.78 6.97 -2.09
CA ASN A 37 -7.78 7.95 -1.68
C ASN A 37 -8.06 7.90 -0.18
N PHE A 38 -7.72 6.78 0.47
CA PHE A 38 -7.92 6.56 1.90
C PHE A 38 -6.60 6.23 2.57
N THR A 39 -6.18 7.07 3.50
CA THR A 39 -5.06 6.79 4.40
C THR A 39 -5.37 5.58 5.28
N THR A 40 -4.35 4.86 5.73
CA THR A 40 -4.51 3.72 6.67
C THR A 40 -5.34 4.07 7.90
N GLY A 41 -5.24 5.31 8.38
CA GLY A 41 -6.06 5.82 9.49
C GLY A 41 -7.54 5.96 9.13
N GLN A 42 -7.86 6.47 7.95
CA GLN A 42 -9.25 6.54 7.45
C GLN A 42 -9.84 5.14 7.27
N VAL A 43 -9.07 4.19 6.76
CA VAL A 43 -9.53 2.79 6.65
C VAL A 43 -9.83 2.21 8.04
N CYS A 44 -9.00 2.48 9.06
CA CYS A 44 -9.30 2.09 10.44
C CYS A 44 -10.60 2.72 10.97
N GLN A 45 -10.84 3.99 10.68
CA GLN A 45 -12.05 4.69 11.11
C GLN A 45 -13.31 4.12 10.45
N ILE A 46 -13.26 3.84 9.15
CA ILE A 46 -14.36 3.21 8.40
C ILE A 46 -14.65 1.81 8.95
N ALA A 47 -13.60 1.05 9.28
CA ALA A 47 -13.71 -0.34 9.69
C ALA A 47 -14.18 -0.54 11.15
N PHE A 48 -13.72 0.31 12.08
CA PHE A 48 -13.88 0.10 13.53
C PHE A 48 -14.57 1.27 14.25
N GLY A 49 -14.59 2.47 13.66
CA GLY A 49 -15.19 3.66 14.25
C GLY A 49 -14.21 4.83 14.38
N PRO A 50 -14.71 6.06 14.58
CA PRO A 50 -13.91 7.30 14.53
C PRO A 50 -12.79 7.40 15.57
N GLN A 51 -12.92 6.68 16.70
CA GLN A 51 -11.92 6.62 17.76
C GLN A 51 -10.69 5.76 17.43
N TYR A 52 -10.74 5.00 16.33
CA TYR A 52 -9.64 4.14 15.91
C TYR A 52 -8.63 4.88 15.04
N SER A 53 -7.37 4.45 15.15
CA SER A 53 -6.30 4.88 14.25
C SER A 53 -5.31 3.77 13.95
N VAL A 54 -4.32 4.05 13.11
CA VAL A 54 -3.22 3.13 12.83
C VAL A 54 -2.53 2.66 14.12
N CYS A 55 -2.22 1.38 14.21
CA CYS A 55 -1.48 0.79 15.32
C CYS A 55 -0.05 1.40 15.42
N PRO A 56 0.36 1.99 16.55
CA PRO A 56 1.68 2.64 16.68
C PRO A 56 2.86 1.66 16.68
N ASN A 57 2.66 0.44 17.20
CA ASN A 57 3.69 -0.59 17.35
C ASN A 57 3.51 -1.72 16.33
N HIS A 58 3.71 -1.43 15.05
CA HIS A 58 3.76 -2.47 14.03
C HIS A 58 4.96 -3.43 14.18
N ARG A 59 5.94 -3.09 15.03
CA ARG A 59 7.16 -3.89 15.23
C ARG A 59 7.01 -5.08 16.18
N GLN A 60 5.92 -5.17 16.96
CA GLN A 60 5.68 -6.32 17.85
C GLN A 60 4.89 -7.45 17.16
N HIS A 61 4.47 -7.23 15.91
CA HIS A 61 3.88 -8.22 15.00
C HIS A 61 4.63 -8.25 13.67
N THR A 62 5.97 -8.28 13.74
CA THR A 62 6.97 -8.12 12.67
C THR A 62 6.91 -9.10 11.51
N SER A 63 5.90 -9.95 11.42
CA SER A 63 5.70 -10.91 10.32
C SER A 63 4.33 -10.86 9.66
N ALA A 64 3.41 -9.98 10.08
CA ALA A 64 2.20 -9.73 9.30
C ALA A 64 2.57 -8.78 8.14
N PRO A 65 2.43 -9.18 6.87
CA PRO A 65 2.66 -8.26 5.76
C PRO A 65 1.65 -7.13 5.91
N GLN A 66 2.14 -5.90 5.99
CA GLN A 66 1.35 -4.68 6.22
C GLN A 66 0.12 -4.53 5.28
N CYS A 67 0.08 -5.32 4.21
CA CYS A 67 -0.96 -5.35 3.21
C CYS A 67 -1.99 -6.49 3.37
N GLN A 68 -1.66 -7.56 4.11
CA GLN A 68 -2.56 -8.70 4.32
C GLN A 68 -3.63 -8.43 5.37
N GLN A 69 -3.29 -7.67 6.42
CA GLN A 69 -4.20 -7.37 7.52
C GLN A 69 -3.98 -5.96 8.05
N LEU A 70 -5.08 -5.23 8.21
CA LEU A 70 -5.09 -3.92 8.83
C LEU A 70 -5.13 -4.05 10.36
N TRP A 71 -4.20 -3.40 11.05
CA TRP A 71 -4.15 -3.34 12.52
C TRP A 71 -4.47 -1.93 13.00
N CYS A 72 -5.52 -1.82 13.82
CA CYS A 72 -6.06 -0.57 14.31
C CYS A 72 -6.02 -0.50 15.84
N LYS A 73 -5.87 0.70 16.38
CA LYS A 73 -5.82 0.99 17.82
C LYS A 73 -6.96 1.92 18.20
N ASP A 74 -7.78 1.51 19.15
CA ASP A 74 -8.73 2.39 19.81
C ASP A 74 -7.97 3.40 20.69
N ARG A 75 -8.06 4.69 20.35
CA ARG A 75 -7.39 5.76 21.09
C ARG A 75 -8.06 6.12 22.40
N SER A 76 -9.30 5.67 22.63
CA SER A 76 -9.99 5.85 23.91
C SER A 76 -9.46 4.89 24.99
N ARG A 77 -8.81 3.80 24.57
CA ARG A 77 -8.22 2.78 25.44
C ARG A 77 -6.80 3.14 25.87
N LYS A 78 -6.31 2.51 26.94
CA LYS A 78 -4.94 2.68 27.42
C LYS A 78 -3.92 2.32 26.32
N ARG A 79 -2.78 3.02 26.30
CA ARG A 79 -1.72 2.80 25.29
C ARG A 79 -1.23 1.36 25.20
N PHE A 80 -1.18 0.64 26.33
CA PHE A 80 -0.69 -0.74 26.42
C PHE A 80 -1.70 -1.80 25.96
N GLU A 81 -2.98 -1.44 25.74
CA GLU A 81 -3.97 -2.38 25.21
C GLU A 81 -3.56 -2.88 23.80
N PRO A 82 -3.92 -4.10 23.40
CA PRO A 82 -3.55 -4.64 22.10
C PRO A 82 -4.21 -3.85 20.95
N CYS A 83 -3.61 -3.97 19.77
CA CYS A 83 -4.25 -3.54 18.53
C CYS A 83 -5.25 -4.61 18.06
N GLU A 84 -6.28 -4.17 17.35
CA GLU A 84 -7.36 -4.99 16.85
C GLU A 84 -7.25 -5.14 15.33
N THR A 85 -7.65 -6.28 14.81
CA THR A 85 -7.72 -6.54 13.36
C THR A 85 -9.00 -7.27 13.03
N LYS A 86 -9.47 -7.13 11.78
CA LYS A 86 -10.57 -7.91 11.22
C LYS A 86 -9.98 -8.80 10.13
N PRO A 87 -10.15 -10.15 10.20
CA PRO A 87 -9.52 -11.08 9.27
C PRO A 87 -9.79 -10.80 7.78
N PHE A 88 -10.91 -10.15 7.46
CA PHE A 88 -11.36 -9.87 6.11
C PHE A 88 -11.04 -8.45 5.62
N LEU A 89 -10.26 -7.68 6.38
CA LEU A 89 -9.87 -6.31 6.03
C LEU A 89 -8.37 -6.25 5.69
N PRO A 90 -7.97 -6.65 4.47
CA PRO A 90 -6.66 -6.32 3.97
C PRO A 90 -6.54 -4.80 3.79
N ALA A 91 -5.30 -4.30 3.72
CA ALA A 91 -5.10 -2.94 3.25
C ALA A 91 -5.57 -2.84 1.80
N LEU A 92 -6.19 -1.72 1.45
CA LEU A 92 -6.66 -1.49 0.09
C LEU A 92 -5.45 -1.34 -0.84
N ASP A 93 -5.61 -1.79 -2.09
CA ASP A 93 -4.59 -1.55 -3.12
C ASP A 93 -4.28 -0.05 -3.20
N GLY A 94 -3.00 0.30 -3.23
CA GLY A 94 -2.51 1.68 -3.19
C GLY A 94 -2.27 2.27 -1.80
N THR A 95 -2.67 1.58 -0.71
CA THR A 95 -2.33 2.03 0.65
C THR A 95 -0.81 2.01 0.83
N SER A 96 -0.24 3.11 1.34
CA SER A 96 1.19 3.20 1.62
C SER A 96 1.61 2.16 2.66
N CYS A 97 2.58 1.32 2.31
CA CYS A 97 3.17 0.31 3.20
C CYS A 97 4.64 0.58 3.51
N GLY A 98 5.20 1.67 3.00
CA GLY A 98 6.59 2.05 3.19
C GLY A 98 6.95 3.23 2.31
N LEU A 99 8.17 3.75 2.48
CA LEU A 99 8.67 4.82 1.63
C LEU A 99 8.76 4.34 0.19
N GLY A 100 7.89 4.88 -0.68
CA GLY A 100 7.84 4.49 -2.08
C GLY A 100 7.27 3.10 -2.34
N MET A 101 6.55 2.56 -1.36
CA MET A 101 5.94 1.24 -1.44
C MET A 101 4.45 1.33 -1.12
N TRP A 102 3.68 0.52 -1.82
CA TRP A 102 2.23 0.45 -1.70
C TRP A 102 1.74 -0.99 -1.67
N CYS A 103 0.53 -1.18 -1.16
CA CYS A 103 -0.13 -2.48 -1.19
C CYS A 103 -0.68 -2.80 -2.58
N HIS A 104 -0.43 -4.00 -3.06
CA HIS A 104 -1.06 -4.55 -4.25
C HIS A 104 -1.34 -6.03 -4.03
N ARG A 105 -2.62 -6.44 -4.09
CA ARG A 105 -3.05 -7.83 -3.88
C ARG A 105 -2.53 -8.44 -2.57
N GLY A 106 -2.48 -7.63 -1.51
CA GLY A 106 -2.00 -8.07 -0.19
C GLY A 106 -0.48 -8.11 -0.02
N GLU A 107 0.30 -7.67 -1.02
CA GLU A 107 1.75 -7.57 -0.92
C GLU A 107 2.24 -6.12 -0.90
N CYS A 108 3.31 -5.84 -0.16
CA CYS A 108 3.95 -4.53 -0.16
C CYS A 108 4.97 -4.46 -1.31
N VAL A 109 4.65 -3.75 -2.38
CA VAL A 109 5.48 -3.66 -3.60
C VAL A 109 5.92 -2.21 -3.85
N VAL A 110 6.88 -2.01 -4.75
CA VAL A 110 7.32 -0.65 -5.12
C VAL A 110 6.19 0.05 -5.89
N ASP A 111 5.87 1.28 -5.50
CA ASP A 111 4.93 2.11 -6.25
C ASP A 111 5.58 2.50 -7.60
N PRO A 112 4.96 2.14 -8.75
CA PRO A 112 5.48 2.50 -10.07
C PRO A 112 5.67 4.00 -10.28
N ASN A 113 4.86 4.84 -9.63
CA ASN A 113 4.98 6.30 -9.73
C ASN A 113 6.15 6.81 -8.88
N TRP A 114 6.33 6.25 -7.68
CA TRP A 114 7.50 6.51 -6.87
C TRP A 114 8.80 6.13 -7.59
N ALA A 115 8.85 4.95 -8.21
CA ALA A 115 10.05 4.51 -8.94
C ALA A 115 10.46 5.50 -10.04
N LYS A 116 9.49 6.17 -10.68
CA LYS A 116 9.74 7.21 -11.71
C LYS A 116 10.16 8.55 -11.10
N ALA A 117 9.57 8.93 -9.97
CA ALA A 117 9.79 10.23 -9.32
C ALA A 117 11.00 10.26 -8.37
N CYS A 118 11.49 9.09 -7.94
CA CYS A 118 12.54 8.94 -6.95
C CYS A 118 13.91 9.39 -7.49
N GLN A 119 14.34 10.59 -7.09
CA GLN A 119 15.64 11.17 -7.45
C GLN A 119 16.41 11.57 -6.18
N ASP A 120 17.74 11.50 -6.24
CA ASP A 120 18.58 12.01 -5.17
C ASP A 120 18.54 13.55 -5.16
N ILE A 121 18.20 14.16 -4.02
CA ILE A 121 18.21 15.62 -3.84
C ILE A 121 19.62 16.17 -4.09
N ASN A 122 20.64 15.46 -3.59
CA ASN A 122 22.05 15.78 -3.87
C ASN A 122 22.80 14.52 -4.29
N GLY A 123 22.66 14.16 -5.57
CA GLY A 123 23.29 12.96 -6.13
C GLY A 123 24.81 12.90 -5.96
N LYS A 124 25.52 14.04 -5.94
CA LYS A 124 26.97 14.07 -5.66
C LYS A 124 27.26 13.58 -4.24
N THR A 125 26.49 14.04 -3.25
CA THR A 125 26.63 13.61 -1.86
C THR A 125 26.20 12.16 -1.68
N CYS A 126 25.07 11.76 -2.26
CA CYS A 126 24.56 10.39 -2.14
C CYS A 126 25.52 9.36 -2.74
N LYS A 127 26.19 9.69 -3.86
CA LYS A 127 27.21 8.85 -4.50
C LYS A 127 28.56 8.79 -3.77
N LYS A 128 28.81 9.65 -2.77
CA LYS A 128 30.03 9.57 -1.94
C LYS A 128 30.00 8.36 -0.99
N TYR A 129 28.83 7.84 -0.66
CA TYR A 129 28.69 6.72 0.26
C TYR A 129 28.90 5.39 -0.47
N SER A 130 29.68 4.50 0.14
CA SER A 130 29.82 3.13 -0.36
C SER A 130 28.52 2.35 -0.22
N LYS A 131 28.35 1.25 -0.98
CA LYS A 131 27.18 0.36 -0.86
C LYS A 131 26.95 -0.14 0.57
N ALA A 132 28.02 -0.39 1.33
CA ALA A 132 27.94 -0.80 2.73
C ALA A 132 27.37 0.31 3.63
N LYS A 133 27.84 1.56 3.47
CA LYS A 133 27.30 2.72 4.20
C LYS A 133 25.85 2.99 3.83
N LEU A 134 25.52 2.92 2.54
CA LEU A 134 24.14 3.06 2.07
C LEU A 134 23.23 1.96 2.66
N LYS A 135 23.69 0.72 2.80
CA LYS A 135 22.90 -0.36 3.43
C LYS A 135 22.48 0.01 4.87
N HIS A 136 23.32 0.73 5.59
CA HIS A 136 23.02 1.23 6.93
C HIS A 136 22.13 2.49 6.89
N TYR A 137 22.56 3.53 6.16
CA TYR A 137 21.85 4.82 6.15
C TYR A 137 20.46 4.77 5.50
N CYS A 138 20.26 3.93 4.48
CA CYS A 138 18.97 3.78 3.81
C CYS A 138 17.89 3.09 4.67
N GLY A 139 18.26 2.59 5.86
CA GLY A 139 17.30 2.17 6.88
C GLY A 139 16.61 3.35 7.56
N ASN A 140 17.21 4.54 7.53
CA ASN A 140 16.58 5.76 8.02
C ASN A 140 15.66 6.36 6.92
N PRO A 141 14.37 6.62 7.20
CA PRO A 141 13.42 7.09 6.20
C PRO A 141 13.73 8.49 5.69
N ASP A 142 14.32 9.37 6.50
CA ASP A 142 14.66 10.73 6.09
C ASP A 142 15.89 10.74 5.19
N PHE A 143 16.90 9.94 5.51
CA PHE A 143 18.04 9.72 4.61
C PHE A 143 17.58 9.10 3.28
N ALA A 144 16.68 8.11 3.33
CA ALA A 144 16.16 7.44 2.15
C ALA A 144 15.28 8.37 1.27
N LYS A 145 14.70 9.44 1.82
CA LYS A 145 14.04 10.50 1.03
C LYS A 145 15.07 11.38 0.31
N VAL A 146 16.18 11.72 0.96
CA VAL A 146 17.23 12.57 0.39
C VAL A 146 18.02 11.85 -0.70
N CYS A 147 18.42 10.60 -0.45
CA CYS A 147 19.23 9.78 -1.34
C CYS A 147 18.40 8.65 -1.98
N CYS A 148 17.25 9.02 -2.52
CA CYS A 148 16.20 8.09 -2.96
C CYS A 148 16.71 7.06 -3.98
N SER A 149 17.23 7.49 -5.12
CA SER A 149 17.71 6.61 -6.19
C SER A 149 18.93 5.79 -5.76
N SER A 150 19.80 6.37 -4.95
CA SER A 150 20.94 5.67 -4.33
C SER A 150 20.49 4.57 -3.35
N CYS A 151 19.39 4.77 -2.63
CA CYS A 151 18.84 3.79 -1.69
C CYS A 151 18.03 2.69 -2.38
N MET A 152 17.36 2.96 -3.50
CA MET A 152 16.64 1.93 -4.26
C MET A 152 17.55 0.79 -4.71
N GLY A 153 18.76 1.10 -5.19
CA GLY A 153 19.73 0.10 -5.65
C GLY A 153 20.31 -0.81 -4.55
N VAL A 154 20.04 -0.52 -3.27
CA VAL A 154 20.61 -1.25 -2.12
C VAL A 154 19.56 -2.10 -1.39
N LYS A 155 18.27 -1.74 -1.47
CA LYS A 155 17.15 -2.45 -0.82
C LYS A 155 16.74 -3.76 -1.50
N SER A 156 17.18 -4.03 -2.73
CA SER A 156 16.80 -5.23 -3.50
C SER A 156 17.37 -6.57 -2.98
N LYS A 157 18.17 -6.59 -1.90
CA LYS A 157 18.78 -7.82 -1.34
C LYS A 157 18.36 -8.15 0.10
N ILE A 158 17.29 -7.53 0.61
CA ILE A 158 16.78 -7.78 1.97
C ILE A 158 15.33 -8.24 1.87
N ARG A 159 15.09 -9.36 1.17
CA ARG A 159 13.82 -10.09 1.18
C ARG A 159 13.98 -11.60 1.44
N ASP A 160 15.21 -12.09 1.66
CA ASP A 160 15.50 -13.52 1.86
C ASP A 160 16.12 -13.80 3.24
N LEU A 161 15.49 -13.34 4.32
CA LEU A 161 15.78 -13.77 5.70
C LEU A 161 14.53 -13.63 6.57
#